data_AF-A0AAV8WTP9-F1
#
_entry.id   AF-A0AAV8WTP9-F1
#
_cell.length_a   1.000
_cell.length_b   1.000
_cell.length_c   1.000
_cell.angle_alpha   90.00
_cell.angle_beta   90.00
_cell.angle_gamma   90.00
#
_symmetry.space_group_name_H-M   'P 1'
#
loop_
_entity.id
_entity.type
_entity.pdbx_description
1 polymer ?
#
loop_
_entity_poly.entity_id
_entity_poly.type
_entity_poly.pdbx_seq_one_letter_code
_entity_poly.pdbx_strand_id
1 'polypeptide(L)'
;MPNIGGPSSGKREILCGVIHSTILYGAPIWCEALRIRRYRTMLEGVQRRMLLRVGSAYRTTSTVALQVITGVIPIDLMVEERRYLYEMGNGQELAIRKAARERILNLWQRRWELNEEKGQWTKRLIPDLRPWVTCRHRRIDFYISQFLTGHGSFGTYTQRLGISENAFCVYCGEEDSPEHTVLYCHRWVPYRIAIYGELGFQLTAETLVAHMIEDKRQGNTIGNMIRTIMQDKEKERRAREN
;
A
#
# COMPACT_ATOMS: atom_id res chain seq x y z
N MET A 1 -1.17 18.41 2.43
CA MET A 1 -1.01 17.92 1.05
C MET A 1 -2.27 17.20 0.63
N PRO A 2 -2.94 17.64 -0.46
CA PRO A 2 -4.16 17.00 -0.95
C PRO A 2 -3.88 15.60 -1.50
N ASN A 3 -4.85 14.70 -1.42
CA ASN A 3 -4.71 13.33 -1.93
C ASN A 3 -4.83 13.28 -3.47
N ILE A 4 -5.60 14.19 -4.07
CA ILE A 4 -5.78 14.33 -5.52
C ILE A 4 -5.15 15.66 -5.95
N GLY A 5 -4.45 15.68 -7.09
CA GLY A 5 -3.82 16.90 -7.63
C GLY A 5 -2.61 17.42 -6.84
N GLY A 6 -2.15 16.68 -5.81
CA GLY A 6 -0.97 17.01 -5.03
C GLY A 6 0.33 16.41 -5.58
N PRO A 7 1.44 16.50 -4.82
CA PRO A 7 2.71 15.86 -5.20
C PRO A 7 2.56 14.36 -5.41
N SER A 8 3.34 13.77 -6.32
CA SER A 8 3.38 12.33 -6.55
C SER A 8 3.88 11.56 -5.33
N SER A 9 3.57 10.26 -5.26
CA SER A 9 4.05 9.38 -4.17
C SER A 9 5.57 9.45 -3.99
N GLY A 10 6.34 9.42 -5.08
CA GLY A 10 7.82 9.51 -5.02
C GLY A 10 8.32 10.81 -4.39
N LYS A 11 7.70 11.97 -4.68
CA LYS A 11 8.04 13.23 -4.01
C LYS A 11 7.73 13.20 -2.52
N ARG A 12 6.64 12.55 -2.12
CA ARG A 12 6.24 12.39 -0.71
C ARG A 12 7.15 11.40 0.02
N GLU A 13 7.64 10.37 -0.67
CA GLU A 13 8.56 9.38 -0.13
C GLU A 13 9.92 10.01 0.22
N ILE A 14 10.40 10.96 -0.57
CA ILE A 14 11.60 11.74 -0.23
C ILE A 14 11.43 12.46 1.11
N LEU A 15 10.30 13.14 1.33
CA LEU A 15 10.02 13.81 2.60
C LEU A 15 9.91 12.82 3.78
N CYS A 16 9.28 11.67 3.54
CA CYS A 16 9.22 10.57 4.50
C CYS A 16 10.64 10.10 4.90
N GLY A 17 11.55 9.99 3.92
CA GLY A 17 12.96 9.64 4.14
C GLY A 17 13.73 10.65 4.99
N VAL A 18 13.48 11.95 4.83
CA VAL A 18 14.08 13.01 5.66
C VAL A 18 13.63 12.88 7.11
N ILE A 19 12.32 12.68 7.33
CA ILE A 19 11.76 12.54 8.67
C ILE A 19 12.28 11.26 9.33
N HIS A 20 12.31 10.12 8.62
CA HIS A 20 12.92 8.91 9.14
C HIS A 20 14.39 9.10 9.50
N SER A 21 15.19 9.77 8.66
CA SER A 21 16.60 10.04 8.97
C SER A 21 16.76 10.86 10.24
N THR A 22 15.88 11.84 10.46
CA THR A 22 15.89 12.69 11.67
C THR A 22 15.52 11.88 12.90
N ILE A 23 14.43 11.12 12.84
CA ILE A 23 13.95 10.29 13.96
C ILE A 23 15.00 9.22 14.32
N LEU A 24 15.56 8.56 13.31
CA LEU A 24 16.42 7.39 13.50
C LEU A 24 17.89 7.74 13.77
N TYR A 25 18.27 9.02 13.80
CA TYR A 25 19.66 9.45 13.99
C TYR A 25 20.27 8.85 15.27
N GLY A 26 19.55 8.95 16.39
CA GLY A 26 19.96 8.40 17.69
C GLY A 26 19.43 7.01 18.00
N ALA A 27 18.83 6.30 17.03
CA ALA A 27 18.11 5.05 17.25
C ALA A 27 18.87 4.00 18.07
N PRO A 28 20.18 3.74 17.84
CA PRO A 28 20.93 2.76 18.63
C PRO A 28 20.95 3.06 20.13
N ILE A 29 20.92 4.33 20.53
CA ILE A 29 21.01 4.75 21.93
C ILE A 29 19.69 4.54 22.68
N TRP A 30 18.56 4.88 22.05
CA TRP A 30 17.25 4.79 22.69
C TRP A 30 16.45 3.55 22.29
N CYS A 31 16.97 2.65 21.46
CA CYS A 31 16.24 1.50 20.92
C CYS A 31 15.58 0.62 22.00
N GLU A 32 16.21 0.45 23.15
CA GLU A 32 15.67 -0.31 24.29
C GLU A 32 14.33 0.25 24.80
N ALA A 33 14.06 1.55 24.61
CA ALA A 33 12.76 2.14 24.94
C ALA A 33 11.61 1.50 24.15
N LEU A 34 11.85 0.96 22.94
CA LEU A 34 10.82 0.29 22.14
C LEU A 34 10.35 -1.05 22.73
N ARG A 35 10.97 -1.53 23.82
CA ARG A 35 10.43 -2.63 24.64
C ARG A 35 9.12 -2.23 25.30
N ILE A 36 8.93 -0.94 25.59
CA ILE A 36 7.68 -0.41 26.12
C ILE A 36 6.70 -0.19 24.97
N ARG A 37 5.58 -0.93 24.99
CA ARG A 37 4.54 -0.90 23.94
C ARG A 37 4.06 0.50 23.59
N ARG A 38 3.89 1.38 24.60
CA ARG A 38 3.43 2.76 24.41
C ARG A 38 4.36 3.54 23.47
N TYR A 39 5.68 3.43 23.61
CA TYR A 39 6.64 4.14 22.77
C TYR A 39 6.66 3.59 21.35
N ARG A 40 6.53 2.27 21.18
CA ARG A 40 6.39 1.64 19.87
C ARG A 40 5.14 2.15 19.14
N THR A 41 3.98 2.16 19.81
CA THR A 41 2.73 2.65 19.22
C THR A 41 2.79 4.14 18.90
N MET A 42 3.44 4.96 19.75
CA MET A 42 3.65 6.37 19.46
C MET A 42 4.47 6.57 18.18
N LEU A 43 5.58 5.84 18.04
CA LEU A 43 6.47 5.92 16.89
C LEU A 43 5.79 5.43 15.61
N GLU A 44 5.04 4.34 15.70
CA GLU A 44 4.18 3.84 14.62
C GLU A 44 3.13 4.88 14.20
N GLY A 45 2.55 5.61 15.16
CA GLY A 45 1.62 6.70 14.88
C GLY A 45 2.25 7.88 14.11
N VAL A 46 3.53 8.18 14.36
CA VAL A 46 4.30 9.15 13.55
C VAL A 46 4.47 8.63 12.14
N GLN A 47 4.94 7.38 11.98
CA GLN A 47 5.11 6.76 10.67
C GLN A 47 3.78 6.75 9.89
N ARG A 48 2.70 6.29 10.50
CA ARG A 48 1.35 6.23 9.92
C ARG A 48 0.92 7.54 9.29
N ARG A 49 1.14 8.68 9.97
CA ARG A 49 0.76 10.01 9.45
C ARG A 49 1.48 10.35 8.14
N MET A 50 2.75 9.94 8.03
CA MET A 50 3.52 10.11 6.79
C MET A 50 3.01 9.16 5.70
N LEU A 51 2.79 7.88 6.03
CA LEU A 51 2.36 6.88 5.06
C LEU A 51 0.99 7.17 4.45
N LEU A 52 0.05 7.71 5.23
CA LEU A 52 -1.23 8.19 4.72
C LEU A 52 -1.03 9.20 3.59
N ARG A 53 -0.03 10.07 3.70
CA ARG A 53 0.32 11.03 2.66
C ARG A 53 1.06 10.37 1.51
N VAL A 54 2.08 9.54 1.76
CA VAL A 54 2.83 8.85 0.69
C VAL A 54 1.90 8.04 -0.20
N GLY A 55 1.01 7.24 0.39
CA GLY A 55 0.04 6.45 -0.35
C GLY A 55 -1.16 7.25 -0.87
N SER A 56 -1.38 8.49 -0.42
CA SER A 56 -2.66 9.19 -0.63
C SER A 56 -3.85 8.32 -0.20
N ALA A 57 -3.74 7.63 0.93
CA ALA A 57 -4.73 6.65 1.36
C ALA A 57 -5.83 7.27 2.24
N TYR A 58 -6.89 6.51 2.49
CA TYR A 58 -7.95 6.88 3.44
C TYR A 58 -7.43 6.86 4.88
N ARG A 59 -7.96 7.76 5.73
CA ARG A 59 -7.54 7.89 7.14
C ARG A 59 -7.72 6.61 7.98
N THR A 60 -8.66 5.76 7.55
CA THR A 60 -9.06 4.48 8.17
C THR A 60 -8.19 3.30 7.73
N THR A 61 -7.40 3.42 6.65
CA THR A 61 -6.51 2.36 6.17
C THR A 61 -5.55 1.90 7.27
N SER A 62 -5.43 0.59 7.53
CA SER A 62 -4.56 0.07 8.61
C SER A 62 -3.08 0.41 8.40
N THR A 63 -2.31 0.53 9.48
CA THR A 63 -0.88 0.89 9.37
C THR A 63 -0.09 -0.18 8.64
N VAL A 64 -0.38 -1.45 8.90
CA VAL A 64 0.24 -2.59 8.21
C VAL A 64 0.02 -2.53 6.70
N ALA A 65 -1.20 -2.23 6.23
CA ALA A 65 -1.47 -2.08 4.81
C ALA A 65 -0.75 -0.86 4.22
N LEU A 66 -0.69 0.26 4.97
CA LEU A 66 0.03 1.46 4.54
C LEU A 66 1.53 1.19 4.35
N GLN A 67 2.17 0.47 5.29
CA GLN A 67 3.58 0.08 5.19
C GLN A 67 3.82 -0.73 3.92
N VAL A 68 2.96 -1.72 3.65
CA VAL A 68 3.06 -2.58 2.47
C VAL A 68 2.86 -1.79 1.17
N ILE A 69 1.73 -1.09 0.99
CA ILE A 69 1.45 -0.42 -0.29
C ILE A 69 2.47 0.69 -0.60
N THR A 70 2.98 1.39 0.42
CA THR A 70 3.99 2.43 0.23
C THR A 70 5.39 1.85 0.02
N GLY A 71 5.60 0.61 0.44
CA GLY A 71 6.91 -0.05 0.46
C GLY A 71 7.82 0.44 1.59
N VAL A 72 7.26 1.09 2.62
CA VAL A 72 8.01 1.62 3.75
C VAL A 72 8.08 0.58 4.87
N ILE A 73 9.30 0.21 5.24
CA ILE A 73 9.59 -0.73 6.32
C ILE A 73 9.00 -0.21 7.65
N PRO A 74 8.35 -1.06 8.46
CA PRO A 74 7.91 -0.69 9.81
C PRO A 74 9.01 -0.01 10.62
N ILE A 75 8.69 1.13 11.24
CA ILE A 75 9.70 1.99 11.87
C ILE A 75 10.47 1.30 13.00
N ASP A 76 9.84 0.37 13.73
CA ASP A 76 10.52 -0.42 14.75
C ASP A 76 11.57 -1.35 14.14
N LEU A 77 11.30 -1.95 12.97
CA LEU A 77 12.29 -2.71 12.22
C LEU A 77 13.40 -1.84 11.65
N MET A 78 13.09 -0.59 11.27
CA MET A 78 14.13 0.38 10.89
C MET A 78 15.06 0.71 12.06
N VAL A 79 14.54 0.78 13.29
CA VAL A 79 15.35 0.97 14.50
C VAL A 79 16.27 -0.22 14.74
N GLU A 80 15.76 -1.45 14.59
CA GLU A 80 16.58 -2.67 14.67
C GLU A 80 17.68 -2.69 13.59
N GLU A 81 17.38 -2.23 12.37
CA GLU A 81 18.39 -2.07 11.31
C GLU A 81 19.53 -1.14 11.78
N ARG A 82 19.19 0.01 12.38
CA ARG A 82 20.17 0.98 12.87
C ARG A 82 20.99 0.45 14.02
N ARG A 83 20.36 -0.24 14.97
CA ARG A 83 21.03 -0.90 16.10
C ARG A 83 22.06 -1.90 15.59
N TYR A 84 21.66 -2.81 14.69
CA TYR A 84 22.54 -3.81 14.13
C TYR A 84 23.76 -3.19 13.43
N LEU A 85 23.56 -2.15 12.62
CA LEU A 85 24.65 -1.45 11.94
C LEU A 85 25.63 -0.75 12.90
N TYR A 86 25.11 -0.25 14.03
CA TYR A 86 25.93 0.38 15.07
C TYR A 86 26.78 -0.65 15.82
N GLU A 87 26.20 -1.78 16.22
CA GLU A 87 26.90 -2.87 16.93
C GLU A 87 28.03 -3.49 16.10
N MET A 88 27.88 -3.54 14.77
CA MET A 88 28.91 -4.10 13.88
C MET A 88 30.14 -3.20 13.69
N GLY A 89 30.11 -1.93 14.12
CA GLY A 89 31.23 -0.98 13.99
C GLY A 89 31.58 -0.53 12.55
N ASN A 90 31.26 -1.36 11.54
CA ASN A 90 31.55 -1.16 10.12
C ASN A 90 30.27 -0.92 9.28
N GLY A 91 29.26 -0.24 9.85
CA GLY A 91 27.96 0.00 9.20
C GLY A 91 27.99 0.75 7.85
N GLN A 92 29.17 1.21 7.39
CA GLN A 92 29.39 1.78 6.07
C GLN A 92 29.66 0.73 4.99
N GLU A 93 30.10 -0.48 5.37
CA GLU A 93 30.39 -1.55 4.42
C GLU A 93 29.12 -2.02 3.71
N LEU A 94 29.17 -2.07 2.37
CA LEU A 94 28.01 -2.40 1.56
C LEU A 94 27.47 -3.80 1.86
N ALA A 95 28.34 -4.78 2.11
CA ALA A 95 27.95 -6.15 2.44
C ALA A 95 27.15 -6.19 3.76
N ILE A 96 27.63 -5.51 4.80
CA ILE A 96 26.96 -5.40 6.10
C ILE A 96 25.59 -4.71 5.95
N ARG A 97 25.52 -3.62 5.19
CA ARG A 97 24.25 -2.91 4.92
C ARG A 97 23.24 -3.78 4.18
N LYS A 98 23.68 -4.55 3.18
CA LYS A 98 22.82 -5.50 2.46
C LYS A 98 22.32 -6.60 3.39
N ALA A 99 23.20 -7.17 4.21
CA ALA A 99 22.83 -8.21 5.18
C ALA A 99 21.82 -7.69 6.22
N ALA A 100 22.04 -6.47 6.74
CA ALA A 100 21.12 -5.82 7.67
C ALA A 100 19.74 -5.62 7.02
N ARG A 101 19.70 -5.07 5.79
CA ARG A 101 18.46 -4.87 5.03
C ARG A 101 17.73 -6.19 4.79
N GLU A 102 18.46 -7.24 4.39
CA GLU A 102 17.87 -8.55 4.12
C GLU A 102 17.29 -9.19 5.38
N ARG A 103 17.98 -9.09 6.51
CA ARG A 103 17.46 -9.54 7.82
C ARG A 103 16.13 -8.86 8.15
N ILE A 104 16.06 -7.54 7.94
CA ILE A 104 14.85 -6.78 8.23
C ILE A 104 13.70 -7.10 7.27
N LEU A 105 13.99 -7.28 5.97
CA LEU A 105 12.98 -7.71 4.99
C LEU A 105 12.41 -9.09 5.33
N ASN A 106 13.26 -10.03 5.77
CA ASN A 106 12.80 -11.35 6.26
C ASN A 106 11.86 -11.23 7.47
N LEU A 107 12.22 -10.41 8.46
CA LEU A 107 11.38 -10.17 9.63
C LEU A 107 10.04 -9.51 9.24
N TRP A 108 10.07 -8.56 8.30
CA TRP A 108 8.86 -7.91 7.81
C TRP A 108 7.96 -8.89 7.05
N GLN A 109 8.52 -9.70 6.14
CA GLN A 109 7.81 -10.74 5.42
C GLN A 109 7.11 -11.72 6.37
N ARG A 110 7.82 -12.21 7.39
CA ARG A 110 7.24 -13.10 8.41
C ARG A 110 6.11 -12.44 9.19
N ARG A 111 6.28 -11.16 9.60
CA ARG A 111 5.19 -10.41 10.27
C ARG A 111 3.97 -10.24 9.36
N TRP A 112 4.19 -10.09 8.06
CA TRP A 112 3.12 -9.95 7.08
C TRP A 112 2.36 -11.26 6.87
N GLU A 113 3.07 -12.38 6.76
CA GLU A 113 2.52 -13.72 6.68
C GLU A 113 1.72 -14.13 7.92
N LEU A 114 2.18 -13.74 9.12
CA LEU A 114 1.50 -14.06 10.38
C LEU A 114 0.36 -13.08 10.74
N ASN A 115 0.21 -11.98 10.00
CA ASN A 115 -0.86 -11.03 10.26
C ASN A 115 -2.21 -11.56 9.74
N GLU A 116 -3.14 -11.83 10.66
CA GLU A 116 -4.48 -12.36 10.40
C GLU A 116 -5.58 -11.31 10.55
N GLU A 117 -5.29 -10.14 11.12
CA GLU A 117 -6.33 -9.15 11.45
C GLU A 117 -6.65 -8.17 10.32
N LYS A 118 -5.68 -7.36 9.90
CA LYS A 118 -5.93 -6.17 9.06
C LYS A 118 -5.18 -6.22 7.75
N GLY A 119 -5.81 -5.76 6.67
CA GLY A 119 -5.17 -5.67 5.36
C GLY A 119 -5.09 -7.00 4.60
N GLN A 120 -5.98 -7.95 4.90
CA GLN A 120 -6.01 -9.26 4.22
C GLN A 120 -6.17 -9.15 2.70
N TRP A 121 -6.97 -8.20 2.23
CA TRP A 121 -7.06 -7.90 0.81
C TRP A 121 -5.72 -7.46 0.21
N THR A 122 -5.03 -6.52 0.87
CA THR A 122 -3.67 -6.10 0.48
C THR A 122 -2.68 -7.26 0.49
N LYS A 123 -2.82 -8.21 1.42
CA LYS A 123 -1.98 -9.40 1.53
C LYS A 123 -2.21 -10.39 0.39
N ARG A 124 -3.46 -10.58 -0.03
CA ARG A 124 -3.78 -11.39 -1.21
C ARG A 124 -3.15 -10.81 -2.48
N LEU A 125 -3.16 -9.48 -2.61
CA LEU A 125 -2.55 -8.77 -3.75
C LEU A 125 -1.01 -8.73 -3.68
N ILE A 126 -0.42 -8.58 -2.49
CA ILE A 126 1.02 -8.42 -2.26
C ILE A 126 1.47 -9.45 -1.21
N PRO A 127 1.53 -10.75 -1.55
CA PRO A 127 1.93 -11.79 -0.59
C PRO A 127 3.44 -11.75 -0.31
N ASP A 128 4.27 -11.57 -1.34
CA ASP A 128 5.72 -11.37 -1.21
C ASP A 128 6.05 -9.87 -1.30
N LEU A 129 6.64 -9.35 -0.23
CA LEU A 129 7.02 -7.96 -0.14
C LEU A 129 8.22 -7.61 -1.01
N ARG A 130 9.16 -8.53 -1.26
CA ARG A 130 10.46 -8.19 -1.88
C ARG A 130 10.31 -7.64 -3.30
N PRO A 131 9.58 -8.30 -4.23
CA PRO A 131 9.39 -7.78 -5.58
C PRO A 131 8.68 -6.42 -5.55
N TRP A 132 7.70 -6.27 -4.66
CA TRP A 132 6.93 -5.04 -4.52
C TRP A 132 7.78 -3.87 -4.03
N VAL A 133 8.52 -4.05 -2.93
CA VAL A 133 9.30 -2.97 -2.29
C VAL A 133 10.51 -2.55 -3.14
N THR A 134 11.09 -3.47 -3.92
CA THR A 134 12.26 -3.20 -4.77
C THR A 134 11.90 -2.68 -6.16
N CYS A 135 10.64 -2.79 -6.57
CA CYS A 135 10.14 -2.27 -7.86
C CYS A 135 10.31 -0.74 -7.95
N ARG A 136 11.22 -0.29 -8.83
CA ARG A 136 11.55 1.14 -9.02
C ARG A 136 10.47 1.93 -9.77
N HIS A 137 9.64 1.25 -10.55
CA HIS A 137 8.53 1.86 -11.26
C HIS A 137 7.19 1.70 -10.54
N ARG A 138 7.19 1.21 -9.30
CA ARG A 138 5.99 1.18 -8.43
C ARG A 138 5.38 2.57 -8.37
N ARG A 139 4.10 2.68 -8.66
CA ARG A 139 3.34 3.93 -8.58
C ARG A 139 2.10 3.73 -7.75
N ILE A 140 1.94 4.62 -6.78
CA ILE A 140 0.79 4.67 -5.88
C ILE A 140 0.20 6.06 -5.99
N ASP A 141 -1.10 6.12 -6.19
CA ASP A 141 -1.87 7.35 -6.09
C ASP A 141 -3.15 7.07 -5.30
N PHE A 142 -4.01 8.09 -5.19
CA PHE A 142 -5.26 7.98 -4.45
C PHE A 142 -6.10 6.78 -4.92
N TYR A 143 -6.25 6.55 -6.22
CA TYR A 143 -7.14 5.51 -6.77
C TYR A 143 -6.52 4.11 -6.69
N ILE A 144 -5.22 4.00 -6.97
CA ILE A 144 -4.51 2.73 -6.79
C ILE A 144 -4.53 2.33 -5.31
N SER A 145 -4.32 3.27 -4.39
CA SER A 145 -4.43 3.01 -2.95
C SER A 145 -5.82 2.55 -2.53
N GLN A 146 -6.88 3.08 -3.13
CA GLN A 146 -8.23 2.59 -2.84
C GLN A 146 -8.35 1.11 -3.15
N PHE A 147 -7.97 0.73 -4.39
CA PHE A 147 -8.01 -0.65 -4.82
C PHE A 147 -7.14 -1.54 -3.93
N LEU A 148 -5.86 -1.20 -3.72
CA LEU A 148 -4.93 -2.04 -2.96
C LEU A 148 -5.31 -2.22 -1.49
N THR A 149 -6.04 -1.28 -0.91
CA THR A 149 -6.42 -1.31 0.51
C THR A 149 -7.87 -1.73 0.74
N GLY A 150 -8.68 -1.75 -0.31
CA GLY A 150 -10.13 -1.91 -0.24
C GLY A 150 -10.85 -0.79 0.51
N HIS A 151 -10.25 0.41 0.57
CA HIS A 151 -10.87 1.59 1.17
C HIS A 151 -11.24 2.57 0.06
N GLY A 152 -12.52 2.81 -0.20
CA GLY A 152 -12.93 3.62 -1.34
C GLY A 152 -14.43 3.56 -1.61
N SER A 153 -14.83 3.82 -2.85
CA SER A 153 -16.22 3.64 -3.31
C SER A 153 -16.56 2.17 -3.53
N PHE A 154 -16.47 1.37 -2.47
CA PHE A 154 -16.85 -0.04 -2.42
C PHE A 154 -17.95 -0.22 -1.38
N GLY A 155 -19.07 -0.81 -1.75
CA GLY A 155 -20.19 -1.09 -0.84
C GLY A 155 -19.76 -1.84 0.42
N THR A 156 -18.88 -2.84 0.29
CA THR A 156 -18.27 -3.55 1.44
C THR A 156 -17.55 -2.63 2.42
N TYR A 157 -16.98 -1.53 1.94
CA TYR A 157 -16.29 -0.54 2.76
C TYR A 157 -17.25 0.53 3.29
N THR A 158 -18.17 1.04 2.47
CA THR A 158 -19.12 2.09 2.89
C THR A 158 -20.12 1.56 3.92
N GLN A 159 -20.56 0.30 3.80
CA GLN A 159 -21.39 -0.36 4.81
C GLN A 159 -20.64 -0.48 6.15
N ARG A 160 -19.37 -0.90 6.13
CA ARG A 160 -18.53 -1.00 7.34
C ARG A 160 -18.37 0.35 8.05
N LEU A 161 -18.42 1.46 7.31
CA LEU A 161 -18.38 2.81 7.86
C LEU A 161 -19.75 3.36 8.28
N GLY A 162 -20.84 2.62 8.07
CA GLY A 162 -22.21 3.09 8.33
C GLY A 162 -22.68 4.17 7.35
N ILE A 163 -22.05 4.29 6.18
CA ILE A 163 -22.43 5.25 5.13
C ILE A 163 -23.52 4.67 4.23
N SER A 164 -23.52 3.35 4.03
CA SER A 164 -24.50 2.64 3.20
C SER A 164 -25.17 1.53 4.01
N GLU A 165 -26.43 1.22 3.68
CA GLU A 165 -27.20 0.18 4.37
C GLU A 165 -26.73 -1.24 4.02
N ASN A 166 -26.29 -1.43 2.78
CA ASN A 166 -25.85 -2.73 2.25
C ASN A 166 -24.48 -2.63 1.56
N ALA A 167 -23.88 -3.78 1.28
CA ALA A 167 -22.60 -3.90 0.60
C ALA A 167 -22.71 -4.13 -0.92
N PHE A 168 -23.87 -3.92 -1.53
CA PHE A 168 -24.12 -4.34 -2.91
C PHE A 168 -23.70 -3.32 -3.95
N CYS A 169 -23.32 -3.85 -5.11
CA CYS A 169 -22.91 -3.09 -6.27
C CYS A 169 -24.15 -2.53 -6.97
N VAL A 170 -24.24 -1.20 -7.00
CA VAL A 170 -25.34 -0.46 -7.65
C VAL A 170 -25.53 -0.77 -9.14
N TYR A 171 -24.53 -1.38 -9.80
CA TYR A 171 -24.62 -1.73 -11.21
C TYR A 171 -25.20 -3.12 -11.45
N CYS A 172 -24.93 -4.07 -10.56
CA CYS A 172 -25.20 -5.49 -10.82
C CYS A 172 -25.74 -6.31 -9.64
N GLY A 173 -25.88 -5.72 -8.45
CA GLY A 173 -26.44 -6.39 -7.27
C GLY A 173 -25.48 -7.29 -6.48
N GLU A 174 -24.35 -7.69 -7.07
CA GLU A 174 -23.32 -8.49 -6.39
C GLU A 174 -22.64 -7.75 -5.23
N GLU A 175 -21.93 -8.47 -4.36
CA GLU A 175 -21.12 -7.84 -3.30
C GLU A 175 -20.05 -6.91 -3.88
N ASP A 176 -20.08 -5.64 -3.48
CA ASP A 176 -19.22 -4.60 -4.00
C ASP A 176 -17.88 -4.53 -3.26
N SER A 177 -17.01 -5.47 -3.59
CA SER A 177 -15.62 -5.53 -3.17
C SER A 177 -14.70 -4.81 -4.19
N PRO A 178 -13.44 -4.53 -3.81
CA PRO A 178 -12.45 -4.00 -4.75
C PRO A 178 -12.18 -4.98 -5.90
N GLU A 179 -12.17 -6.26 -5.59
CA GLU A 179 -12.04 -7.34 -6.56
C GLU A 179 -13.21 -7.33 -7.54
N HIS A 180 -14.44 -7.31 -7.03
CA HIS A 180 -15.63 -7.22 -7.84
C HIS A 180 -15.57 -5.99 -8.75
N THR A 181 -15.36 -4.80 -8.17
CA THR A 181 -15.36 -3.55 -8.93
C THR A 181 -14.37 -3.58 -10.09
N VAL A 182 -13.12 -3.97 -9.85
CA VAL A 182 -12.09 -3.87 -10.89
C VAL A 182 -12.10 -5.08 -11.83
N LEU A 183 -12.33 -6.28 -11.31
CA LEU A 183 -12.09 -7.53 -12.05
C LEU A 183 -13.36 -8.21 -12.59
N TYR A 184 -14.54 -7.98 -11.99
CA TYR A 184 -15.74 -8.77 -12.31
C TYR A 184 -16.96 -7.97 -12.72
N CYS A 185 -17.17 -6.77 -12.17
CA CYS A 185 -18.37 -5.98 -12.36
C CYS A 185 -18.62 -5.71 -13.85
N HIS A 186 -19.87 -5.94 -14.30
CA HIS A 186 -20.24 -5.84 -15.71
C HIS A 186 -20.04 -4.42 -16.28
N ARG A 187 -20.20 -3.40 -15.42
CA ARG A 187 -20.09 -1.97 -15.80
C ARG A 187 -18.73 -1.66 -16.42
N TRP A 188 -17.69 -2.37 -16.00
CA TRP A 188 -16.31 -2.10 -16.36
C TRP A 188 -15.74 -3.11 -17.38
N VAL A 189 -16.58 -3.97 -17.97
CA VAL A 189 -16.19 -4.92 -19.02
C VAL A 189 -15.42 -4.25 -20.17
N PRO A 190 -15.83 -3.08 -20.71
CA PRO A 190 -15.10 -2.45 -21.82
C PRO A 190 -13.63 -2.16 -21.50
N TYR A 191 -13.33 -1.73 -20.27
CA TYR A 191 -11.97 -1.46 -19.82
C TYR A 191 -11.15 -2.76 -19.71
N ARG A 192 -11.75 -3.85 -19.22
CA ARG A 192 -11.07 -5.15 -19.12
C ARG A 192 -10.81 -5.78 -20.49
N ILE A 193 -11.74 -5.66 -21.44
CA ILE A 193 -11.53 -6.13 -22.82
C ILE A 193 -10.37 -5.38 -23.47
N ALA A 194 -10.31 -4.05 -23.32
CA ALA A 194 -9.23 -3.24 -23.87
C ALA A 194 -7.86 -3.68 -23.31
N ILE A 195 -7.79 -3.92 -22.00
CA ILE A 195 -6.55 -4.35 -21.34
C ILE A 195 -6.16 -5.76 -21.74
N TYR A 196 -7.12 -6.68 -21.87
CA TYR A 196 -6.85 -8.02 -22.42
C TYR A 196 -6.30 -7.94 -23.85
N GLY A 197 -6.87 -7.08 -24.70
CA GLY A 197 -6.38 -6.85 -26.05
C GLY A 197 -4.96 -6.28 -26.11
N GLU A 198 -4.57 -5.44 -25.14
CA GLU A 198 -3.22 -4.86 -25.08
C GLU A 198 -2.18 -5.82 -24.47
N LEU A 199 -2.54 -6.53 -23.41
CA LEU A 199 -1.61 -7.34 -22.63
C LEU A 199 -1.60 -8.83 -23.02
N GLY A 200 -2.67 -9.33 -23.64
CA GLY A 200 -2.79 -10.72 -24.07
C GLY A 200 -3.15 -11.71 -22.96
N PHE A 201 -3.50 -11.25 -21.76
CA PHE A 201 -3.86 -12.11 -20.64
C PHE A 201 -4.95 -11.48 -19.76
N GLN A 202 -5.69 -12.33 -19.03
CA GLN A 202 -6.69 -11.90 -18.08
C GLN A 202 -6.04 -11.61 -16.71
N LEU A 203 -6.51 -10.55 -16.06
CA LEU A 203 -6.06 -10.18 -14.73
C LEU A 203 -6.92 -10.88 -13.67
N THR A 204 -6.27 -11.45 -12.66
CA THR A 204 -6.92 -11.93 -11.42
C THR A 204 -6.37 -11.15 -10.22
N ALA A 205 -6.93 -11.35 -9.03
CA ALA A 205 -6.40 -10.73 -7.82
C ALA A 205 -4.96 -11.17 -7.55
N GLU A 206 -4.63 -12.43 -7.87
CA GLU A 206 -3.32 -13.04 -7.63
C GLU A 206 -2.25 -12.56 -8.62
N THR A 207 -2.63 -12.31 -9.88
CA THR A 207 -1.66 -11.97 -10.94
C THR A 207 -1.51 -10.48 -11.18
N LEU A 208 -2.53 -9.67 -10.84
CA LEU A 208 -2.57 -8.26 -11.20
C LEU A 208 -1.35 -7.48 -10.70
N VAL A 209 -0.98 -7.64 -9.42
CA VAL A 209 0.18 -6.93 -8.87
C VAL A 209 1.49 -7.46 -9.45
N ALA A 210 1.60 -8.77 -9.69
CA ALA A 210 2.79 -9.37 -10.27
C ALA A 210 3.10 -8.74 -11.65
N HIS A 211 2.10 -8.62 -12.51
CA HIS A 211 2.24 -7.93 -13.80
C HIS A 211 2.54 -6.43 -13.64
N MET A 212 1.98 -5.77 -12.61
CA MET A 212 2.28 -4.36 -12.37
C MET A 212 3.75 -4.10 -12.03
N ILE A 213 4.42 -5.03 -11.34
CA ILE A 213 5.80 -4.87 -10.90
C ILE A 213 6.83 -5.50 -11.85
N GLU A 214 6.42 -6.47 -12.65
CA GLU A 214 7.27 -7.17 -13.63
C GLU A 214 7.74 -6.22 -14.74
N ASP A 215 6.81 -5.50 -15.36
CA ASP A 215 7.11 -4.58 -16.45
C ASP A 215 6.47 -3.20 -16.24
N LYS A 216 7.22 -2.16 -16.60
CA LYS A 216 6.77 -0.77 -16.41
C LYS A 216 5.61 -0.41 -17.33
N ARG A 217 5.58 -0.93 -18.56
CA ARG A 217 4.46 -0.68 -19.48
C ARG A 217 3.21 -1.38 -18.94
N GLN A 218 3.30 -2.67 -18.60
CA GLN A 218 2.20 -3.41 -17.96
C GLN A 218 1.68 -2.68 -16.71
N GLY A 219 2.57 -2.27 -15.81
CA GLY A 219 2.20 -1.52 -14.60
C GLY A 219 1.51 -0.18 -14.87
N ASN A 220 1.92 0.54 -15.91
CA ASN A 220 1.22 1.77 -16.30
C ASN A 220 -0.16 1.46 -16.89
N THR A 221 -0.26 0.47 -17.77
CA THR A 221 -1.51 0.06 -18.43
C THR A 221 -2.55 -0.41 -17.39
N ILE A 222 -2.16 -1.32 -16.49
CA ILE A 222 -3.02 -1.80 -15.40
C ILE A 222 -3.37 -0.66 -14.43
N GLY A 223 -2.39 0.16 -14.04
CA GLY A 223 -2.62 1.29 -13.14
C GLY A 223 -3.59 2.33 -13.72
N ASN A 224 -3.55 2.55 -15.04
CA ASN A 224 -4.49 3.42 -15.74
C ASN A 224 -5.91 2.84 -15.75
N MET A 225 -6.07 1.54 -16.01
CA MET A 225 -7.37 0.86 -15.93
C MET A 225 -8.01 1.05 -14.55
N ILE A 226 -7.27 0.74 -13.48
CA ILE A 226 -7.74 0.90 -12.09
C ILE A 226 -8.14 2.36 -11.84
N ARG A 227 -7.30 3.31 -12.26
CA ARG A 227 -7.57 4.73 -12.06
C ARG A 227 -8.86 5.16 -12.75
N THR A 228 -9.06 4.79 -14.00
CA THR A 228 -10.25 5.20 -14.77
C THR A 228 -11.51 4.60 -14.17
N ILE A 229 -11.52 3.29 -13.87
CA ILE A 229 -12.66 2.62 -13.21
C ILE A 229 -13.01 3.32 -11.90
N MET A 230 -12.02 3.54 -11.03
CA MET A 230 -12.25 4.14 -9.71
C MET A 230 -12.67 5.62 -9.80
N GLN A 231 -12.14 6.37 -10.78
CA GLN A 231 -12.54 7.75 -11.04
C GLN A 231 -13.99 7.83 -11.48
N ASP A 232 -14.39 7.02 -12.46
CA ASP A 232 -15.73 7.05 -13.02
C ASP A 232 -16.75 6.55 -12.00
N LYS A 233 -16.44 5.49 -11.26
CA LYS A 233 -17.28 5.01 -10.15
C LYS A 233 -17.51 6.07 -9.08
N GLU A 234 -16.45 6.79 -8.68
CA GLU A 234 -16.55 7.85 -7.67
C GLU A 234 -17.36 9.07 -8.19
N LYS A 235 -17.23 9.44 -9.47
CA LYS A 235 -18.06 10.47 -10.09
C LYS A 235 -19.54 10.07 -10.11
N GLU A 236 -19.83 8.84 -10.54
CA GLU A 236 -21.19 8.30 -10.58
C GLU A 236 -21.80 8.17 -9.19
N ARG A 237 -21.01 7.83 -8.16
CA ARG A 237 -21.45 7.86 -6.75
C ARG A 237 -21.88 9.26 -6.33
N ARG A 238 -21.03 10.27 -6.56
CA ARG A 238 -21.33 11.67 -6.19
C ARG A 238 -22.56 12.22 -6.91
N ALA A 239 -22.76 11.85 -8.18
CA ALA A 239 -23.93 12.26 -8.95
C ALA A 239 -25.26 11.68 -8.43
N ARG A 240 -25.22 10.59 -7.65
CA ARG A 240 -26.41 10.01 -6.98
C ARG A 240 -26.69 10.61 -5.60
N GLU A 241 -25.70 11.25 -5.00
CA GLU A 241 -25.78 11.87 -3.66
C GLU A 241 -26.21 13.35 -3.71
N ASN A 242 -26.17 13.96 -4.90
CA ASN A 242 -26.65 15.33 -5.18
C ASN A 242 -28.02 15.29 -5.85
#